data_AF-A0A5S3N0Z2-F1
#
_entry.id   AF-A0A5S3N0Z2-F1
#
_cell.length_a   1.000
_cell.length_b   1.000
_cell.length_c   1.000
_cell.angle_alpha   90.00
_cell.angle_beta   90.00
_cell.angle_gamma   90.00
#
_symmetry.space_group_name_H-M   'P 1'
#
loop_
_entity.id
_entity.type
_entity.pdbx_description
1 polymer ?
#
loop_
_entity_poly.entity_id
_entity_poly.type
_entity_poly.pdbx_seq_one_letter_code
_entity_poly.pdbx_strand_id
1 'polypeptide(L)'
;MKKGIILILFSLFVFSCTSQEEKSPELVKALIDNNIIPRGQIHKIENEYRLDYYDVYEKDSHMEFLKNKGYQSGGASWSGIIYGAIKLSDDKILTQIRFDDEAEGIAIWSKNRKCLEKVSRLISVVKSDNKLLLKCISIANKNWKME
;
A
#
# COMPACT_ATOMS: atom_id res chain seq x y z
N MET A 1 49.53 -39.60 13.09
CA MET A 1 49.59 -38.27 12.45
C MET A 1 48.17 -37.71 12.34
N LYS A 2 47.81 -36.73 13.17
CA LYS A 2 46.47 -36.12 13.19
C LYS A 2 46.42 -35.01 12.14
N LYS A 3 45.57 -35.14 11.11
CA LYS A 3 45.27 -34.06 10.16
C LYS A 3 44.09 -33.27 10.71
N GLY A 4 44.34 -32.03 11.11
CA GLY A 4 43.32 -31.10 11.59
C GLY A 4 42.45 -30.60 10.45
N ILE A 5 41.13 -30.64 10.66
CA ILE A 5 40.12 -30.03 9.79
C ILE A 5 40.05 -28.55 10.17
N ILE A 6 40.48 -27.67 9.27
CA ILE A 6 40.27 -26.22 9.39
C ILE A 6 38.90 -25.92 8.81
N LEU A 7 37.92 -25.68 9.67
CA LEU A 7 36.58 -25.23 9.31
C LEU A 7 36.59 -23.69 9.28
N ILE A 8 36.63 -23.09 8.08
CA ILE A 8 36.51 -21.63 7.91
C ILE A 8 35.02 -21.28 8.03
N LEU A 9 34.59 -20.80 9.19
CA LEU A 9 33.29 -20.16 9.35
C LEU A 9 33.34 -18.78 8.66
N PHE A 10 32.73 -18.70 7.48
CA PHE A 10 32.43 -17.44 6.81
C PHE A 10 31.25 -16.78 7.53
N SER A 11 31.54 -15.93 8.52
CA SER A 11 30.55 -15.08 9.17
C SER A 11 30.14 -13.97 8.20
N LEU A 12 29.07 -14.20 7.44
CA LEU A 12 28.38 -13.15 6.69
C LEU A 12 27.59 -12.29 7.70
N PHE A 13 28.24 -11.26 8.23
CA PHE A 13 27.58 -10.14 8.87
C PHE A 13 26.76 -9.40 7.81
N VAL A 14 25.49 -9.76 7.67
CA VAL A 14 24.53 -9.01 6.85
C VAL A 14 24.20 -7.74 7.65
N PHE A 15 24.84 -6.63 7.29
CA PHE A 15 24.44 -5.30 7.74
C PHE A 15 23.00 -5.05 7.29
N SER A 16 22.03 -5.35 8.16
CA SER A 16 20.66 -4.88 8.01
C SER A 16 20.66 -3.38 8.30
N CYS A 17 20.95 -2.57 7.27
CA CYS A 17 20.57 -1.18 7.26
C CYS A 17 19.05 -1.11 7.25
N THR A 18 18.44 -0.92 8.42
CA THR A 18 17.04 -0.55 8.57
C THR A 18 16.87 0.91 8.13
N SER A 19 16.92 1.15 6.82
CA SER A 19 16.54 2.44 6.24
C SER A 19 15.03 2.60 6.38
N GLN A 20 14.59 3.48 7.27
CA GLN A 20 13.19 3.87 7.37
C GLN A 20 12.83 4.66 6.09
N GLU A 21 11.80 4.21 5.36
CA GLU A 21 11.36 4.86 4.13
C GLU A 21 10.94 6.31 4.41
N GLU A 22 11.48 7.26 3.64
CA GLU A 22 11.17 8.67 3.79
C GLU A 22 9.70 8.95 3.47
N LYS A 23 9.01 9.59 4.41
CA LYS A 23 7.59 9.92 4.28
C LYS A 23 7.34 10.92 3.14
N SER A 24 6.25 10.74 2.39
CA SER A 24 5.78 11.71 1.40
C SER A 24 4.97 12.81 2.09
N PRO A 25 5.35 14.10 1.96
CA PRO A 25 4.60 15.21 2.52
C PRO A 25 3.14 15.24 2.07
N GLU A 26 2.88 14.90 0.79
CA GLU A 26 1.55 14.87 0.19
C GLU A 26 0.66 13.82 0.85
N LEU A 27 1.18 12.62 1.07
CA LEU A 27 0.45 11.53 1.72
C LEU A 27 0.27 11.78 3.23
N VAL A 28 1.26 12.38 3.90
CA VAL A 28 1.13 12.78 5.32
C VAL A 28 0.05 13.85 5.47
N LYS A 29 0.03 14.87 4.60
CA LYS A 29 -1.01 15.90 4.59
C LYS A 29 -2.40 15.28 4.36
N ALA A 30 -2.50 14.28 3.48
CA ALA A 30 -3.76 13.61 3.18
C ALA A 30 -4.42 12.95 4.40
N LEU A 31 -3.64 12.59 5.43
CA LEU A 31 -4.18 11.99 6.64
C LEU A 31 -5.08 12.94 7.43
N ILE A 32 -4.87 14.26 7.31
CA ILE A 32 -5.54 15.29 8.11
C ILE A 32 -6.34 16.31 7.30
N ASP A 33 -6.08 16.44 5.99
CA ASP A 33 -6.78 17.41 5.14
C ASP A 33 -8.16 16.90 4.71
N ASN A 34 -9.20 17.40 5.37
CA ASN A 34 -10.59 17.03 5.09
C ASN A 34 -11.15 17.69 3.82
N ASN A 35 -10.39 18.54 3.12
CA ASN A 35 -10.81 19.11 1.84
C ASN A 35 -10.52 18.18 0.65
N ILE A 36 -9.71 17.12 0.87
CA ILE A 36 -9.49 16.10 -0.14
C ILE A 36 -10.76 15.25 -0.25
N ILE A 37 -11.34 15.23 -1.45
CA ILE A 37 -12.52 14.43 -1.74
C ILE A 37 -12.12 12.94 -1.63
N PRO A 38 -12.70 12.17 -0.70
CA PRO A 38 -12.41 10.75 -0.52
C PRO A 38 -12.87 9.92 -1.73
N ARG A 39 -12.15 8.82 -2.03
CA ARG A 39 -12.51 7.84 -3.06
C ARG A 39 -12.93 6.50 -2.49
N GLY A 40 -13.79 5.80 -3.21
CA GLY A 40 -14.45 4.59 -2.73
C GLY A 40 -15.60 4.88 -1.77
N GLN A 41 -16.28 3.82 -1.34
CA GLN A 41 -17.45 3.91 -0.46
C GLN A 41 -17.19 3.18 0.85
N ILE A 42 -17.55 3.79 1.98
CA ILE A 42 -17.41 3.17 3.30
C ILE A 42 -18.78 2.69 3.78
N HIS A 43 -18.88 1.39 4.01
CA HIS A 43 -20.05 0.70 4.52
C HIS A 43 -19.82 0.28 5.97
N LYS A 44 -20.89 0.29 6.78
CA LYS A 44 -20.89 -0.35 8.10
C LYS A 44 -21.50 -1.75 7.96
N ILE A 45 -20.76 -2.77 8.36
CA ILE A 45 -21.17 -4.17 8.28
C ILE A 45 -20.97 -4.77 9.67
N GLU A 46 -22.09 -5.08 10.34
CA GLU A 46 -22.10 -5.54 11.72
C GLU A 46 -21.30 -4.61 12.66
N ASN A 47 -20.18 -5.12 13.20
CA ASN A 47 -19.29 -4.44 14.14
C ASN A 47 -18.05 -3.82 13.47
N GLU A 48 -17.95 -3.88 12.14
CA GLU A 48 -16.82 -3.39 11.37
C GLU A 48 -17.26 -2.42 10.28
N TYR A 49 -16.27 -1.82 9.63
CA TYR A 49 -16.44 -0.98 8.46
C TYR A 49 -15.64 -1.58 7.29
N ARG A 50 -16.15 -1.38 6.09
CA ARG A 50 -15.56 -1.84 4.83
C ARG A 50 -15.47 -0.65 3.88
N LEU A 51 -14.28 -0.38 3.36
CA LEU A 51 -14.06 0.56 2.27
C LEU A 51 -13.96 -0.22 0.97
N ASP A 52 -14.83 0.09 0.03
CA ASP A 52 -14.86 -0.49 -1.30
C ASP A 52 -14.32 0.50 -2.32
N TYR A 53 -13.30 0.09 -3.08
CA TYR A 53 -12.71 0.90 -4.13
C TYR A 53 -12.49 0.10 -5.41
N TYR A 54 -13.08 0.59 -6.51
CA TYR A 54 -13.02 -0.03 -7.83
C TYR A 54 -12.57 1.00 -8.86
N ASP A 55 -11.26 1.03 -9.15
CA ASP A 55 -10.66 1.97 -10.11
C ASP A 55 -11.21 1.82 -11.53
N VAL A 56 -11.72 0.64 -11.88
CA VAL A 56 -12.36 0.38 -13.19
C VAL A 56 -13.63 1.21 -13.41
N TYR A 57 -14.30 1.64 -12.34
CA TYR A 57 -15.52 2.46 -12.43
C TYR A 57 -15.24 3.97 -12.32
N GLU A 58 -13.98 4.36 -12.08
CA GLU A 58 -13.57 5.76 -12.00
C GLU A 58 -13.34 6.34 -13.42
N LYS A 59 -13.75 7.60 -13.63
CA LYS A 59 -13.58 8.27 -14.94
C LYS A 59 -12.12 8.44 -15.35
N ASP A 60 -11.24 8.57 -14.37
CA ASP A 60 -9.81 8.74 -14.53
C ASP A 60 -9.05 7.44 -14.23
N SER A 61 -9.65 6.28 -14.47
CA SER A 61 -9.09 4.94 -14.20
C SER A 61 -7.61 4.81 -14.60
N HIS A 62 -6.82 4.15 -13.74
CA HIS A 62 -5.43 3.79 -14.01
C HIS A 62 -5.30 2.39 -14.59
N MET A 63 -6.39 1.71 -14.93
CA MET A 63 -6.35 0.33 -15.41
C MET A 63 -5.35 0.14 -16.56
N GLU A 64 -5.44 0.91 -17.65
CA GLU A 64 -4.52 0.78 -18.79
C GLU A 64 -3.08 1.14 -18.41
N PHE A 65 -2.90 2.16 -17.57
CA PHE A 65 -1.59 2.57 -17.09
C PHE A 65 -0.89 1.44 -16.33
N LEU A 66 -1.63 0.73 -15.45
CA LEU A 66 -1.13 -0.39 -14.67
C LEU A 66 -0.87 -1.62 -15.54
N LYS A 67 -1.76 -1.95 -16.50
CA LYS A 67 -1.53 -3.02 -17.48
C LYS A 67 -0.25 -2.81 -18.28
N ASN A 68 -0.02 -1.57 -18.72
CA ASN A 68 1.20 -1.20 -19.46
C ASN A 68 2.49 -1.29 -18.62
N LYS A 69 2.37 -1.37 -17.30
CA LYS A 69 3.47 -1.62 -16.36
C LYS A 69 3.60 -3.09 -15.96
N GLY A 70 2.73 -3.96 -16.46
CA GLY A 70 2.74 -5.41 -16.18
C GLY A 70 1.90 -5.84 -14.98
N TYR A 71 1.06 -4.96 -14.43
CA TYR A 71 0.23 -5.26 -13.25
C TYR A 71 -1.17 -5.72 -13.62
N GLN A 72 -1.84 -6.46 -12.72
CA GLN A 72 -3.19 -6.99 -12.94
C GLN A 72 -4.23 -5.86 -13.09
N SER A 73 -3.97 -4.72 -12.47
CA SER A 73 -4.76 -3.47 -12.49
C SER A 73 -6.06 -3.47 -11.69
N GLY A 74 -6.34 -4.57 -11.00
CA GLY A 74 -7.51 -4.74 -10.15
C GLY A 74 -7.15 -4.74 -8.66
N GLY A 75 -7.82 -5.59 -7.89
CA GLY A 75 -7.68 -5.65 -6.43
C GLY A 75 -6.24 -5.81 -5.96
N ALA A 76 -5.50 -6.78 -6.52
CA ALA A 76 -4.11 -7.04 -6.13
C ALA A 76 -3.21 -5.80 -6.30
N SER A 77 -3.28 -5.14 -7.46
CA SER A 77 -2.50 -3.92 -7.74
C SER A 77 -2.83 -2.80 -6.76
N TRP A 78 -4.13 -2.60 -6.51
CA TRP A 78 -4.58 -1.56 -5.58
C TRP A 78 -4.21 -1.87 -4.13
N SER A 79 -4.16 -3.15 -3.75
CA SER A 79 -3.64 -3.62 -2.46
C SER A 79 -2.20 -3.17 -2.25
N GLY A 80 -1.33 -3.44 -3.23
CA GLY A 80 0.06 -3.02 -3.21
C GLY A 80 0.23 -1.50 -3.21
N ILE A 81 -0.51 -0.79 -4.07
CA ILE A 81 -0.45 0.68 -4.16
C ILE A 81 -0.86 1.32 -2.83
N ILE A 82 -1.95 0.87 -2.23
CA ILE A 82 -2.46 1.42 -0.96
C ILE A 82 -1.50 1.06 0.19
N TYR A 83 -0.95 -0.16 0.20
CA TYR A 83 0.12 -0.52 1.12
C TYR A 83 1.31 0.46 1.03
N GLY A 84 1.79 0.75 -0.18
CA GLY A 84 2.87 1.70 -0.41
C GLY A 84 2.53 3.11 0.08
N ALA A 85 1.31 3.57 -0.18
CA ALA A 85 0.84 4.88 0.28
C ALA A 85 0.80 4.98 1.82
N ILE A 86 0.40 3.91 2.50
CA ILE A 86 0.40 3.83 3.96
C ILE A 86 1.83 3.83 4.51
N LYS A 87 2.73 3.04 3.92
CA LYS A 87 4.16 3.01 4.30
C LYS A 87 4.84 4.37 4.11
N LEU A 88 4.42 5.16 3.12
CA LEU A 88 4.93 6.51 2.88
C LEU A 88 4.22 7.60 3.69
N SER A 89 3.22 7.26 4.52
CA SER A 89 2.49 8.21 5.37
C SER A 89 2.53 7.80 6.85
N ASP A 90 1.67 6.88 7.29
CA ASP A 90 1.60 6.37 8.66
C ASP A 90 1.40 4.85 8.70
N ASP A 91 2.49 4.11 8.92
CA ASP A 91 2.52 2.65 8.98
C ASP A 91 1.57 2.06 10.05
N LYS A 92 1.20 2.84 11.07
CA LYS A 92 0.27 2.40 12.12
C LYS A 92 -1.14 2.17 11.58
N ILE A 93 -1.46 2.63 10.37
CA ILE A 93 -2.71 2.30 9.69
C ILE A 93 -2.75 0.80 9.34
N LEU A 94 -1.61 0.19 8.97
CA LEU A 94 -1.55 -1.24 8.60
C LEU A 94 -1.94 -2.17 9.75
N THR A 95 -1.78 -1.75 11.01
CA THR A 95 -2.20 -2.56 12.17
C THR A 95 -3.69 -2.46 12.46
N GLN A 96 -4.41 -1.60 11.74
CA GLN A 96 -5.83 -1.32 11.94
C GLN A 96 -6.71 -1.73 10.77
N ILE A 97 -6.13 -2.20 9.67
CA ILE A 97 -6.86 -2.57 8.46
C ILE A 97 -6.51 -3.99 8.00
N ARG A 98 -7.38 -4.58 7.19
CA ARG A 98 -7.13 -5.79 6.43
C ARG A 98 -7.54 -5.56 4.98
N PHE A 99 -6.64 -5.87 4.05
CA PHE A 99 -6.93 -5.91 2.63
C PHE A 99 -7.67 -7.19 2.25
N ASP A 100 -8.59 -7.08 1.31
CA ASP A 100 -9.39 -8.15 0.75
C ASP A 100 -9.52 -7.87 -0.75
N ASP A 101 -8.70 -8.56 -1.54
CA ASP A 101 -8.55 -8.27 -2.98
C ASP A 101 -9.74 -8.88 -3.74
N GLU A 102 -10.56 -8.05 -4.37
CA GLU A 102 -11.81 -8.46 -5.02
C GLU A 102 -11.72 -8.28 -6.54
N ALA A 103 -10.93 -9.13 -7.20
CA ALA A 103 -10.75 -9.18 -8.66
C ALA A 103 -10.52 -7.81 -9.33
N GLU A 104 -11.59 -7.08 -9.67
CA GLU A 104 -11.58 -5.76 -10.32
C GLU A 104 -11.42 -4.57 -9.35
N GLY A 105 -11.54 -4.79 -8.04
CA GLY A 105 -11.37 -3.77 -7.01
C GLY A 105 -10.87 -4.33 -5.70
N ILE A 106 -10.86 -3.49 -4.67
CA ILE A 106 -10.36 -3.85 -3.35
C ILE A 106 -11.34 -3.45 -2.27
N ALA A 107 -11.56 -4.39 -1.35
CA ALA A 107 -12.23 -4.15 -0.09
C ALA A 107 -11.18 -3.99 1.03
N ILE A 108 -11.39 -3.02 1.91
CA ILE A 108 -10.50 -2.74 3.05
C ILE A 108 -11.32 -2.68 4.31
N TRP A 109 -11.06 -3.62 5.20
CA TRP A 109 -11.81 -3.80 6.45
C TRP A 109 -11.13 -3.10 7.61
N SER A 110 -11.90 -2.50 8.51
CA SER A 110 -11.41 -1.98 9.79
C SER A 110 -12.52 -1.84 10.82
N LYS A 111 -12.18 -2.03 12.10
CA LYS A 111 -13.05 -1.62 13.22
C LYS A 111 -13.12 -0.10 13.41
N ASN A 112 -12.22 0.65 12.77
CA ASN A 112 -12.09 2.09 12.91
C ASN A 112 -12.44 2.81 11.61
N ARG A 113 -13.65 3.36 11.51
CA ARG A 113 -14.11 4.15 10.36
C ARG A 113 -13.15 5.28 9.98
N LYS A 114 -12.59 6.01 10.96
CA LYS A 114 -11.65 7.11 10.69
C LYS A 114 -10.35 6.63 10.04
N CYS A 115 -9.97 5.37 10.28
CA CYS A 115 -8.84 4.75 9.62
C CYS A 115 -9.11 4.59 8.12
N LEU A 116 -10.30 4.09 7.76
CA LEU A 116 -10.72 3.93 6.36
C LEU A 116 -10.90 5.28 5.65
N GLU A 117 -11.41 6.30 6.34
CA GLU A 117 -11.50 7.66 5.78
C GLU A 117 -10.11 8.22 5.40
N LYS A 118 -9.08 7.92 6.19
CA LYS A 118 -7.69 8.28 5.84
C LYS A 118 -7.22 7.51 4.60
N VAL A 119 -7.45 6.20 4.55
CA VAL A 119 -7.08 5.36 3.39
C VAL A 119 -7.76 5.87 2.11
N SER A 120 -9.04 6.21 2.20
CA SER A 120 -9.81 6.77 1.09
C SER A 120 -9.24 8.11 0.56
N ARG A 121 -8.74 8.98 1.45
CA ARG A 121 -8.01 10.19 1.04
C ARG A 121 -6.64 9.88 0.43
N LEU A 122 -5.92 8.89 0.96
CA LEU A 122 -4.65 8.44 0.37
C LEU A 122 -4.84 7.96 -1.08
N ILE A 123 -5.88 7.15 -1.34
CA ILE A 123 -6.23 6.71 -2.71
C ILE A 123 -6.40 7.94 -3.61
N SER A 124 -7.11 8.95 -3.15
CA SER A 124 -7.40 10.17 -3.91
C SER A 124 -6.14 10.94 -4.30
N VAL A 125 -5.19 11.08 -3.36
CA VAL A 125 -3.91 11.75 -3.61
C VAL A 125 -3.02 10.93 -4.54
N VAL A 126 -2.92 9.62 -4.33
CA VAL A 126 -2.16 8.72 -5.21
C VAL A 126 -2.71 8.74 -6.64
N LYS A 127 -4.04 8.73 -6.80
CA LYS A 127 -4.72 8.84 -8.09
C LYS A 127 -4.41 10.14 -8.84
N SER A 128 -4.13 11.22 -8.12
CA SER A 128 -3.90 12.53 -8.75
C SER A 128 -2.48 12.74 -9.27
N ASP A 129 -1.51 11.88 -8.93
CA ASP A 129 -0.11 12.03 -9.32
C ASP A 129 0.55 10.67 -9.66
N ASN A 130 0.82 10.47 -10.95
CA ASN A 130 1.48 9.26 -11.45
C ASN A 130 2.89 9.05 -10.86
N LYS A 131 3.62 10.12 -10.50
CA LYS A 131 4.94 9.97 -9.86
C LYS A 131 4.79 9.40 -8.46
N LEU A 132 3.82 9.90 -7.70
CA LEU A 132 3.50 9.40 -6.37
C LEU A 132 2.96 7.97 -6.41
N LEU A 133 2.10 7.65 -7.38
CA LEU A 133 1.62 6.29 -7.63
C LEU A 133 2.80 5.33 -7.89
N LEU A 134 3.72 5.68 -8.78
CA LEU A 134 4.90 4.87 -9.06
C LEU A 134 5.82 4.74 -7.82
N LYS A 135 5.93 5.79 -6.99
CA LYS A 135 6.65 5.72 -5.72
C LYS A 135 5.99 4.70 -4.77
N CYS A 136 4.66 4.69 -4.65
CA CYS A 136 3.93 3.72 -3.84
C CYS A 136 4.14 2.28 -4.35
N ILE A 137 4.06 2.07 -5.66
CA ILE A 137 4.36 0.78 -6.30
C ILE A 137 5.80 0.33 -5.98
N SER A 138 6.77 1.22 -6.06
CA SER A 138 8.17 0.89 -5.72
C SER A 138 8.31 0.40 -4.28
N ILE A 139 7.65 1.08 -3.32
CA ILE A 139 7.63 0.63 -1.92
C ILE A 139 6.96 -0.73 -1.76
N ALA A 140 5.84 -0.97 -2.45
CA ALA A 140 5.15 -2.26 -2.41
C ALA A 140 6.03 -3.40 -2.94
N ASN A 141 6.69 -3.20 -4.09
CA ASN A 141 7.62 -4.16 -4.68
C ASN A 141 8.78 -4.50 -3.72
N LYS A 142 9.43 -3.49 -3.13
CA LYS A 142 10.52 -3.69 -2.15
C LYS A 142 10.09 -4.55 -0.95
N ASN A 143 8.80 -4.53 -0.61
CA ASN A 143 8.24 -5.24 0.54
C ASN A 143 7.48 -6.52 0.14
N TRP A 144 7.55 -6.95 -1.13
CA TRP A 144 6.83 -8.11 -1.65
C TRP A 144 5.32 -8.03 -1.42
N LYS A 145 4.78 -6.82 -1.59
CA LYS A 145 3.34 -6.50 -1.47
C LYS A 145 2.72 -6.03 -2.78
N MET A 146 3.49 -6.04 -3.86
CA MET A 146 2.96 -5.96 -5.21
C MET A 146 2.91 -7.39 -5.77
N GLU A 147 1.90 -7.67 -6.58
CA GLU A 147 1.77 -8.91 -7.36
C GLU A 147 2.79 -9.03 -8.50
#